data_AF-A0A356X6W3-F1
#
_entry.id   AF-A0A356X6W3-F1
#
_cell.length_a   1.000
_cell.length_b   1.000
_cell.length_c   1.000
_cell.angle_alpha   90.00
_cell.angle_beta   90.00
_cell.angle_gamma   90.00
#
_symmetry.space_group_name_H-M   'P 1'
#
loop_
_entity.id
_entity.type
_entity.pdbx_description
1 polymer ?
#
loop_
_entity_poly.entity_id
_entity_poly.type
_entity_poly.pdbx_seq_one_letter_code
_entity_poly.pdbx_strand_id
1 'polypeptide(L)'
;MILAFFLACGTDVGIYGIRETKQADTSVVESIDSAIEQEPSSEPDSAPSSEPSSEVSTEPSSEPSSEELDGTVGLVVYELEQVACPSCMGVPQEITINFDAKFHDKINESHFTWVPDNGTCVQNLNYTTIGVAPKNIGQSLTVQGGAAFFTPYYNGMSYYGTHMEPQYARDTLLSVIAQNGSTFQFMTLHGFDYIEP
;
A
#
# COMPACT_ATOMS: atom_id res chain seq x y z
N MET A 1 22.04 45.81 21.50
CA MET A 1 20.63 45.39 21.62
C MET A 1 20.28 44.67 20.33
N ILE A 2 20.61 43.38 20.14
CA ILE A 2 20.13 42.18 20.83
C ILE A 2 18.60 42.02 20.68
N LEU A 3 18.26 41.04 19.83
CA LEU A 3 17.12 40.12 19.88
C LEU A 3 15.70 40.69 19.85
N ALA A 4 15.01 40.46 18.73
CA ALA A 4 13.60 40.05 18.74
C ALA A 4 13.52 38.68 18.07
N PHE A 5 13.46 37.66 18.92
CA PHE A 5 13.28 36.24 18.59
C PHE A 5 11.90 36.00 17.95
N PHE A 6 11.92 35.23 16.85
CA PHE A 6 11.03 34.10 16.56
C PHE A 6 9.61 34.12 17.17
N LEU A 7 8.64 34.59 16.38
CA LEU A 7 7.26 34.12 16.47
C LEU A 7 7.15 32.85 15.61
N ALA A 8 7.51 31.72 16.20
CA ALA A 8 7.14 30.41 15.68
C ALA A 8 5.69 30.13 16.07
N CYS A 9 4.79 30.07 15.09
CA CYS A 9 3.47 29.48 15.27
C CYS A 9 3.66 27.97 15.46
N GLY A 10 3.56 27.50 16.70
CA GLY A 10 3.41 26.07 16.99
C GLY A 10 2.05 25.62 16.49
N THR A 11 2.02 24.92 15.36
CA THR A 11 0.85 24.13 14.97
C THR A 11 0.91 22.83 15.75
N ASP A 12 -0.01 22.70 16.70
CA ASP A 12 -0.28 21.48 17.44
C ASP A 12 -0.68 20.37 16.45
N VAL A 13 0.01 19.23 16.45
CA VAL A 13 -0.34 18.05 15.64
C VAL A 13 -1.01 17.05 16.57
N GLY A 14 -2.33 16.96 16.47
CA GLY A 14 -3.12 15.99 17.21
C GLY A 14 -3.18 14.65 16.50
N ILE A 15 -2.65 13.60 17.12
CA ILE A 15 -2.91 12.21 16.72
C ILE A 15 -4.35 11.87 17.11
N TYR A 16 -5.24 11.71 16.13
CA TYR A 16 -6.61 11.28 16.39
C TYR A 16 -6.69 9.75 16.32
N GLY A 17 -6.69 9.10 17.49
CA GLY A 17 -6.99 7.68 17.59
C GLY A 17 -8.48 7.44 17.33
N ILE A 18 -8.81 6.72 16.26
CA ILE A 18 -10.17 6.26 16.01
C ILE A 18 -10.46 5.17 17.05
N ARG A 19 -11.23 5.50 18.10
CA ARG A 19 -11.79 4.48 18.98
C ARG A 19 -12.86 3.74 18.19
N GLU A 20 -12.63 2.46 17.89
CA GLU A 20 -13.69 1.54 17.52
C GLU A 20 -14.75 1.57 18.63
N THR A 21 -15.87 2.24 18.38
CA THR A 21 -17.08 2.05 19.18
C THR A 21 -17.56 0.63 18.91
N LYS A 22 -17.07 -0.33 19.70
CA LYS A 22 -17.77 -1.59 19.89
C LYS A 22 -19.16 -1.26 20.41
N GLN A 23 -20.12 -1.61 19.57
CA GLN A 23 -21.56 -1.58 19.77
C GLN A 23 -21.95 -1.90 21.21
N ALA A 24 -22.59 -0.94 21.88
CA ALA A 24 -23.21 -1.14 23.18
C ALA A 24 -24.55 -1.85 22.98
N ASP A 25 -24.55 -3.18 22.99
CA ASP A 25 -25.78 -3.93 23.20
C ASP A 25 -26.13 -3.95 24.68
N THR A 26 -27.12 -3.15 25.03
CA THR A 26 -27.86 -3.22 26.29
C THR A 26 -28.57 -4.55 26.39
N SER A 27 -28.12 -5.43 27.28
CA SER A 27 -29.04 -6.24 28.09
C SER A 27 -28.49 -6.43 29.48
N VAL A 28 -29.27 -5.94 30.44
CA VAL A 28 -29.08 -6.08 31.88
C VAL A 28 -29.28 -7.54 32.26
N VAL A 29 -28.26 -8.16 32.85
CA VAL A 29 -28.44 -9.25 33.82
C VAL A 29 -27.37 -9.08 34.91
N GLU A 30 -27.82 -8.68 36.10
CA GLU A 30 -27.06 -8.80 37.35
C GLU A 30 -26.67 -10.27 37.58
N SER A 31 -25.46 -10.53 38.08
CA SER A 31 -25.22 -11.35 39.29
C SER A 31 -23.73 -11.67 39.53
N ILE A 32 -23.24 -11.14 40.66
CA ILE A 32 -22.44 -11.82 41.71
C ILE A 32 -20.97 -12.20 41.41
N ASP A 33 -20.13 -11.35 42.00
CA ASP A 33 -18.84 -11.58 42.69
C ASP A 33 -18.61 -13.00 43.26
N SER A 34 -17.49 -13.63 42.88
CA SER A 34 -16.66 -14.46 43.79
C SER A 34 -15.31 -14.79 43.15
N ALA A 35 -14.27 -14.23 43.76
CA ALA A 35 -12.89 -14.67 43.66
C ALA A 35 -12.71 -16.11 44.19
N ILE A 36 -11.75 -16.86 43.63
CA ILE A 36 -10.82 -17.75 44.36
C ILE A 36 -9.68 -18.13 43.39
N GLU A 37 -8.46 -17.81 43.80
CA GLU A 37 -7.19 -18.27 43.27
C GLU A 37 -6.91 -19.72 43.74
N GLN A 38 -6.43 -20.61 42.86
CA GLN A 38 -5.58 -21.75 43.24
C GLN A 38 -4.92 -22.41 42.03
N GLU A 39 -3.58 -22.34 41.98
CA GLU A 39 -2.67 -23.28 41.32
C GLU A 39 -1.90 -24.04 42.41
N PRO A 40 -1.02 -25.03 42.12
CA PRO A 40 -1.00 -26.04 41.04
C PRO A 40 -0.79 -27.46 41.65
N SER A 41 -0.85 -28.55 40.86
CA SER A 41 0.04 -29.72 41.04
C SER A 41 -0.20 -30.86 40.02
N SER A 42 0.92 -31.29 39.41
CA SER A 42 1.33 -32.66 39.02
C SER A 42 0.71 -33.41 37.83
N GLU A 43 1.52 -33.53 36.77
CA GLU A 43 1.69 -34.63 35.79
C GLU A 43 1.87 -36.02 36.47
N PRO A 44 1.61 -37.20 35.81
CA PRO A 44 2.44 -37.71 34.70
C PRO A 44 1.79 -38.58 33.58
N ASP A 45 2.52 -38.62 32.46
CA ASP A 45 2.76 -39.68 31.45
C ASP A 45 1.61 -40.54 30.87
N SER A 46 1.41 -40.45 29.54
CA SER A 46 1.58 -41.56 28.57
C SER A 46 1.04 -41.21 27.16
N ALA A 47 1.89 -41.35 26.13
CA ALA A 47 1.57 -41.27 24.69
C ALA A 47 0.82 -42.54 24.18
N PRO A 48 0.18 -42.59 22.98
CA PRO A 48 0.90 -42.50 21.69
C PRO A 48 0.19 -41.80 20.50
N SER A 49 1.00 -41.09 19.72
CA SER A 49 1.05 -41.01 18.24
C SER A 49 -0.14 -41.54 17.41
N SER A 50 -0.85 -40.65 16.71
CA SER A 50 -1.12 -40.75 15.25
C SER A 50 -2.04 -39.61 14.76
N GLU A 51 -1.47 -38.57 14.16
CA GLU A 51 -2.21 -37.65 13.28
C GLU A 51 -1.52 -37.62 11.90
N PRO A 52 -2.25 -37.81 10.79
CA PRO A 52 -1.67 -37.66 9.46
C PRO A 52 -1.58 -36.16 9.15
N SER A 53 -0.34 -35.64 9.15
CA SER A 53 -0.03 -34.32 8.61
C SER A 53 -0.25 -34.35 7.10
N SER A 54 -1.45 -33.97 6.66
CA SER A 54 -1.71 -33.58 5.28
C SER A 54 -1.18 -32.16 5.10
N GLU A 55 0.13 -32.04 4.87
CA GLU A 55 0.70 -30.82 4.32
C GLU A 55 0.19 -30.65 2.89
N VAL A 56 -0.92 -29.94 2.73
CA VAL A 56 -1.28 -29.34 1.45
C VAL A 56 -0.32 -28.18 1.26
N SER A 57 0.85 -28.48 0.70
CA SER A 57 1.74 -27.48 0.13
C SER A 57 1.05 -26.88 -1.09
N THR A 58 0.20 -25.89 -0.85
CA THR A 58 -0.25 -24.97 -1.90
C THR A 58 0.85 -23.93 -2.08
N GLU A 59 1.90 -24.30 -2.81
CA GLU A 59 2.75 -23.27 -3.43
C GLU A 59 1.86 -22.44 -4.35
N PRO A 60 1.85 -21.10 -4.25
CA PRO A 60 1.21 -20.26 -5.24
C PRO A 60 2.01 -20.38 -6.54
N SER A 61 1.62 -21.31 -7.41
CA SER A 61 2.04 -21.28 -8.81
C SER A 61 1.29 -20.14 -9.49
N SER A 62 1.78 -18.93 -9.27
CA SER A 62 1.44 -17.77 -10.08
C SER A 62 2.61 -17.51 -11.01
N GLU A 63 2.77 -18.35 -12.04
CA GLU A 63 3.47 -17.90 -13.24
C GLU A 63 2.76 -16.62 -13.72
N PRO A 64 3.49 -15.56 -14.09
CA PRO A 64 2.86 -14.36 -14.63
C PRO A 64 2.02 -14.77 -15.84
N SER A 65 0.75 -14.39 -15.85
CA SER A 65 -0.17 -14.63 -16.97
C SER A 65 0.54 -14.23 -18.27
N SER A 66 0.66 -15.19 -19.19
CA SER A 66 1.24 -14.98 -20.53
C SER A 66 0.26 -14.31 -21.50
N GLU A 67 -0.87 -13.81 -21.00
CA GLU A 67 -1.81 -13.03 -21.77
C GLU A 67 -1.14 -11.72 -22.21
N GLU A 68 -1.12 -11.48 -23.53
CA GLU A 68 -0.65 -10.21 -24.06
C GLU A 68 -1.48 -9.07 -23.47
N LEU A 69 -0.80 -8.12 -22.80
CA LEU A 69 -1.43 -6.88 -22.33
C LEU A 69 -2.05 -6.15 -23.53
N ASP A 70 -3.38 -6.10 -23.58
CA ASP A 70 -4.11 -5.30 -24.57
C ASP A 70 -4.64 -4.00 -23.93
N GLY A 71 -4.64 -2.91 -24.70
CA GLY A 71 -5.14 -1.61 -24.27
C GLY A 71 -4.13 -0.69 -23.59
N THR A 72 -4.60 0.07 -22.59
CA THR A 72 -3.81 1.08 -21.87
C THR A 72 -3.17 0.46 -20.65
N VAL A 73 -1.85 0.57 -20.55
CA VAL A 73 -1.08 0.09 -19.40
C VAL A 73 -0.76 1.27 -18.50
N GLY A 74 -0.79 1.05 -17.18
CA GLY A 74 -0.50 2.10 -16.21
C GLY A 74 0.31 1.61 -15.03
N LEU A 75 1.09 2.52 -14.46
CA LEU A 75 1.76 2.39 -13.17
C LEU A 75 1.08 3.35 -12.20
N VAL A 76 0.72 2.85 -11.03
CA VAL A 76 0.24 3.67 -9.90
C VAL A 76 1.18 3.48 -8.73
N VAL A 77 1.63 4.59 -8.17
CA VAL A 77 2.39 4.67 -6.93
C VAL A 77 1.52 5.44 -5.94
N TYR A 78 1.09 4.76 -4.89
CA TYR A 78 0.41 5.41 -3.76
C TYR A 78 1.19 5.06 -2.50
N GLU A 79 1.90 6.04 -1.96
CA GLU A 79 2.88 5.84 -0.90
C GLU A 79 2.60 6.74 0.31
N LEU A 80 2.94 6.23 1.49
CA LEU A 80 3.02 6.95 2.74
C LEU A 80 4.48 6.91 3.19
N GLU A 81 5.11 8.07 3.27
CA GLU A 81 6.45 8.25 3.82
C GLU A 81 6.33 8.84 5.22
N GLN A 82 7.00 8.21 6.20
CA GLN A 82 7.09 8.70 7.58
C GLN A 82 8.55 8.92 7.98
N VAL A 83 8.86 10.11 8.48
CA VAL A 83 10.21 10.54 8.85
C VAL A 83 10.27 10.90 10.33
N ALA A 84 10.97 10.11 11.12
CA ALA A 84 11.03 10.26 12.59
C ALA A 84 11.53 11.62 13.10
N CYS A 85 12.43 12.30 12.36
CA CYS A 85 12.90 13.64 12.72
C CYS A 85 12.87 14.56 11.48
N PRO A 86 11.78 15.30 11.24
CA PRO A 86 11.65 16.19 10.10
C PRO A 86 12.79 17.22 10.03
N SER A 87 13.16 17.79 11.18
CA SER A 87 14.24 18.77 11.29
C SER A 87 15.62 18.19 10.96
N CYS A 88 15.87 16.93 11.29
CA CYS A 88 17.15 16.27 11.01
C CYS A 88 17.31 15.97 9.52
N MET A 89 16.20 15.64 8.85
CA MET A 89 16.15 15.29 7.42
C MET A 89 15.86 16.50 6.51
N GLY A 90 15.63 17.68 7.08
CA GLY A 90 15.32 18.89 6.32
C GLY A 90 13.95 18.84 5.61
N VAL A 91 13.03 18.00 6.10
CA VAL A 91 11.67 17.89 5.54
C VAL A 91 10.67 18.68 6.39
N PRO A 92 9.62 19.25 5.78
CA PRO A 92 8.71 20.16 6.48
C PRO A 92 7.73 19.44 7.44
N GLN A 93 7.53 18.14 7.28
CA GLN A 93 6.56 17.35 8.03
C GLN A 93 7.01 15.90 8.18
N GLU A 94 6.50 15.21 9.19
CA GLU A 94 6.79 13.80 9.48
C GLU A 94 6.15 12.86 8.47
N ILE A 95 4.86 13.05 8.15
CA ILE A 95 4.11 12.16 7.27
C ILE A 95 3.82 12.86 5.95
N THR A 96 4.15 12.21 4.84
CA THR A 96 3.80 12.66 3.49
C THR A 96 3.12 11.53 2.74
N ILE A 97 2.02 11.83 2.07
CA ILE A 97 1.29 10.87 1.24
C ILE A 97 1.24 11.38 -0.19
N ASN A 98 1.74 10.57 -1.11
CA ASN A 98 1.82 10.91 -2.52
C ASN A 98 1.06 9.87 -3.35
N PHE A 99 0.28 10.38 -4.30
CA PHE A 99 -0.28 9.60 -5.38
C PHE A 99 0.33 10.05 -6.70
N ASP A 100 0.90 9.12 -7.45
CA ASP A 100 1.38 9.32 -8.83
C ASP A 100 0.84 8.19 -9.71
N ALA A 101 0.21 8.54 -10.83
CA ALA A 101 -0.17 7.56 -11.85
C ALA A 101 0.30 7.98 -13.24
N LYS A 102 0.81 7.01 -14.00
CA LYS A 102 1.32 7.19 -15.37
C LYS A 102 0.74 6.11 -16.26
N PHE A 103 0.36 6.49 -17.48
CA PHE A 103 -0.24 5.57 -18.44
C PHE A 103 0.49 5.65 -19.78
N HIS A 104 0.47 4.56 -20.53
CA HIS A 104 0.96 4.49 -21.90
C HIS A 104 0.12 3.50 -22.72
N ASP A 105 0.19 3.61 -24.05
CA ASP A 105 -0.35 2.58 -24.93
C ASP A 105 0.51 1.30 -24.89
N LYS A 106 -0.06 0.16 -25.28
CA LYS A 106 0.67 -1.11 -25.42
C LYS A 106 2.02 -0.89 -26.10
N ILE A 107 3.09 -1.38 -25.47
CA ILE A 107 4.40 -1.43 -26.10
C ILE A 107 4.38 -2.53 -27.17
N ASN A 108 4.95 -2.20 -28.32
CA ASN A 108 4.99 -3.07 -29.50
C ASN A 108 6.05 -4.18 -29.42
N GLU A 109 6.89 -4.19 -28.38
CA GLU A 109 8.01 -5.13 -28.23
C GLU A 109 7.93 -5.91 -26.92
N SER A 110 8.34 -7.20 -26.95
CA SER A 110 8.56 -7.97 -25.73
C SER A 110 9.95 -7.63 -25.17
N HIS A 111 10.02 -7.40 -23.85
CA HIS A 111 11.24 -6.96 -23.14
C HIS A 111 12.44 -7.92 -23.30
N PHE A 112 12.22 -9.15 -23.76
CA PHE A 112 13.24 -10.20 -23.85
C PHE A 112 13.52 -10.66 -25.28
N THR A 113 13.02 -9.99 -26.32
CA THR A 113 13.31 -10.38 -27.72
C THR A 113 14.81 -10.38 -28.07
N TRP A 114 15.61 -9.56 -27.38
CA TRP A 114 17.07 -9.50 -27.54
C TRP A 114 17.83 -10.54 -26.68
N VAL A 115 17.15 -11.21 -25.73
CA VAL A 115 17.77 -12.22 -24.89
C VAL A 115 17.91 -13.51 -25.68
N PRO A 116 19.14 -14.02 -25.88
CA PRO A 116 19.34 -15.28 -26.59
C PRO A 116 18.75 -16.46 -25.82
N ASP A 117 18.22 -17.44 -26.55
CA ASP A 117 17.69 -18.67 -25.97
C ASP A 117 18.76 -19.42 -25.17
N ASN A 118 18.33 -20.12 -24.13
CA ASN A 118 19.23 -20.84 -23.24
C ASN A 118 20.04 -21.88 -24.04
N GLY A 119 21.37 -21.80 -23.96
CA GLY A 119 22.28 -22.66 -24.73
C GLY A 119 22.77 -22.08 -26.06
N THR A 120 22.39 -20.85 -26.42
CA THR A 120 22.93 -20.15 -27.60
C THR A 120 23.95 -19.07 -27.22
N CYS A 121 25.08 -19.03 -27.92
CA CYS A 121 26.07 -17.95 -27.78
C CYS A 121 25.91 -16.99 -28.96
N VAL A 122 25.52 -15.75 -28.68
CA VAL A 122 25.47 -14.68 -29.69
C VAL A 122 26.69 -13.76 -29.57
N GLN A 123 27.29 -13.41 -30.70
CA GLN A 123 28.48 -12.54 -30.78
C GLN A 123 28.12 -11.06 -30.67
N ASN A 124 26.83 -10.71 -30.82
CA ASN A 124 26.35 -9.34 -30.78
C ASN A 124 24.96 -9.32 -30.15
N LEU A 125 24.81 -8.53 -29.08
CA LEU A 125 23.51 -8.24 -28.46
C LEU A 125 22.94 -7.01 -29.15
N ASN A 126 21.83 -7.17 -29.84
CA ASN A 126 21.15 -6.04 -30.46
C ASN A 126 20.10 -5.52 -29.47
N TYR A 127 20.51 -4.55 -28.64
CA TYR A 127 19.60 -3.93 -27.69
C TYR A 127 18.50 -3.20 -28.45
N THR A 128 17.25 -3.59 -28.24
CA THR A 128 16.11 -2.82 -28.76
C THR A 128 15.78 -1.70 -27.78
N THR A 129 15.55 -0.50 -28.31
CA THR A 129 15.07 0.63 -27.52
C THR A 129 13.56 0.58 -27.50
N ILE A 130 12.98 0.34 -26.32
CA ILE A 130 11.53 0.29 -26.14
C ILE A 130 10.98 1.72 -26.20
N GLY A 131 10.17 2.01 -27.22
CA GLY A 131 9.46 3.27 -27.35
C GLY A 131 8.20 3.28 -26.50
N VAL A 132 8.16 4.11 -25.46
CA VAL A 132 6.96 4.31 -24.63
C VAL A 132 6.51 5.76 -24.75
N ALA A 133 5.29 5.98 -25.24
CA ALA A 133 4.68 7.30 -25.31
C ALA A 133 3.68 7.47 -24.15
N PRO A 134 3.84 8.47 -23.27
CA PRO A 134 2.86 8.75 -22.22
C PRO A 134 1.49 9.03 -22.82
N LYS A 135 0.47 8.46 -22.20
CA LYS A 135 -0.93 8.62 -22.59
C LYS A 135 -1.69 9.41 -21.53
N ASN A 136 -2.38 10.45 -21.98
CA ASN A 136 -3.35 11.15 -21.17
C ASN A 136 -4.73 10.49 -21.33
N ILE A 137 -5.35 10.08 -20.22
CA ILE A 137 -6.66 9.42 -20.14
C ILE A 137 -7.76 10.32 -19.54
N GLY A 138 -7.51 11.62 -19.42
CA GLY A 138 -8.39 12.62 -18.81
C GLY A 138 -7.62 13.73 -18.07
N GLN A 139 -8.31 14.79 -17.68
CA GLN A 139 -7.70 15.88 -16.89
C GLN A 139 -7.51 15.50 -15.41
N SER A 140 -8.31 14.56 -14.92
CA SER A 140 -8.26 14.08 -13.55
C SER A 140 -8.66 12.61 -13.45
N LEU A 141 -8.35 12.01 -12.31
CA LEU A 141 -8.86 10.71 -11.89
C LEU A 141 -9.71 10.89 -10.63
N THR A 142 -10.60 9.95 -10.36
CA THR A 142 -11.28 9.84 -9.07
C THR A 142 -10.78 8.57 -8.39
N VAL A 143 -10.19 8.70 -7.21
CA VAL A 143 -9.74 7.57 -6.40
C VAL A 143 -10.64 7.47 -5.18
N GLN A 144 -11.21 6.29 -4.96
CA GLN A 144 -12.14 6.05 -3.86
C GLN A 144 -12.04 4.64 -3.29
N GLY A 145 -12.14 4.51 -1.97
CA GLY A 145 -12.22 3.24 -1.26
C GLY A 145 -11.93 3.41 0.24
N GLY A 146 -12.66 2.70 1.10
CA GLY A 146 -12.59 2.91 2.54
C GLY A 146 -12.86 4.38 2.92
N ALA A 147 -11.93 5.00 3.65
CA ALA A 147 -11.96 6.43 3.97
C ALA A 147 -11.27 7.34 2.93
N ALA A 148 -10.60 6.75 1.93
CA ALA A 148 -9.91 7.50 0.89
C ALA A 148 -10.89 8.01 -0.16
N PHE A 149 -10.90 9.33 -0.39
CA PHE A 149 -11.58 9.96 -1.52
C PHE A 149 -10.79 11.19 -1.96
N PHE A 150 -10.28 11.17 -3.20
CA PHE A 150 -9.51 12.28 -3.75
C PHE A 150 -9.50 12.29 -5.28
N THR A 151 -9.08 13.42 -5.86
CA THR A 151 -9.12 13.67 -7.30
C THR A 151 -7.75 14.12 -7.82
N PRO A 152 -6.83 13.19 -8.15
CA PRO A 152 -5.55 13.52 -8.75
C PRO A 152 -5.73 14.24 -10.08
N TYR A 153 -4.88 15.23 -10.36
CA TYR A 153 -4.93 16.01 -11.60
C TYR A 153 -3.72 15.74 -12.48
N TYR A 154 -3.90 15.87 -13.79
CA TYR A 154 -2.81 15.70 -14.74
C TYR A 154 -1.90 16.94 -14.76
N ASN A 155 -0.62 16.76 -14.44
CA ASN A 155 0.38 17.85 -14.37
C ASN A 155 1.20 18.03 -15.66
N GLY A 156 0.85 17.32 -16.74
CA GLY A 156 1.62 17.30 -17.99
C GLY A 156 2.52 16.07 -18.16
N MET A 157 2.77 15.31 -17.09
CA MET A 157 3.55 14.06 -17.14
C MET A 157 2.84 12.90 -16.44
N SER A 158 2.22 13.15 -15.28
CA SER A 158 1.53 12.16 -14.46
C SER A 158 0.27 12.74 -13.84
N TYR A 159 -0.55 11.87 -13.27
CA TYR A 159 -1.66 12.23 -12.40
C TYR A 159 -1.16 12.31 -10.97
N TYR A 160 -1.22 13.49 -10.38
CA TYR A 160 -0.62 13.78 -9.09
C TYR A 160 -1.66 14.22 -8.05
N GLY A 161 -1.48 13.76 -6.81
CA GLY A 161 -2.27 14.19 -5.66
C GLY A 161 -1.48 14.02 -4.35
N THR A 162 -1.66 14.97 -3.43
CA THR A 162 -1.11 14.92 -2.06
C THR A 162 -2.25 15.03 -1.05
N HIS A 163 -2.20 14.20 -0.02
CA HIS A 163 -3.29 14.05 0.93
C HIS A 163 -2.76 13.99 2.37
N MET A 164 -3.65 14.20 3.33
CA MET A 164 -3.31 14.08 4.76
C MET A 164 -3.49 12.64 5.23
N GLU A 165 -2.80 12.26 6.30
CA GLU A 165 -2.84 10.91 6.91
C GLU A 165 -4.24 10.29 7.05
N PRO A 166 -5.30 11.01 7.49
CA PRO A 166 -6.62 10.41 7.67
C PRO A 166 -7.23 9.86 6.37
N GLN A 167 -6.71 10.29 5.22
CA GLN A 167 -7.18 9.90 3.89
C GLN A 167 -6.45 8.65 3.36
N TYR A 168 -5.38 8.20 4.03
CA TYR A 168 -4.67 6.99 3.67
C TYR A 168 -5.32 5.76 4.32
N ALA A 169 -6.19 5.10 3.56
CA ALA A 169 -6.78 3.84 3.97
C ALA A 169 -5.78 2.70 3.68
N ARG A 170 -5.33 2.01 4.72
CA ARG A 170 -4.43 0.84 4.65
C ARG A 170 -5.22 -0.43 4.40
N ASP A 171 -4.58 -1.43 3.80
CA ASP A 171 -5.18 -2.75 3.50
C ASP A 171 -6.57 -2.64 2.86
N THR A 172 -6.72 -1.64 1.98
CA THR A 172 -8.00 -1.23 1.41
C THR A 172 -7.93 -1.33 -0.11
N LEU A 173 -8.96 -1.95 -0.70
CA LEU A 173 -9.14 -1.96 -2.14
C LEU A 173 -9.61 -0.59 -2.60
N LEU A 174 -8.76 0.12 -3.34
CA LEU A 174 -9.08 1.40 -3.95
C LEU A 174 -9.50 1.21 -5.40
N SER A 175 -10.54 1.94 -5.80
CA SER A 175 -11.00 2.04 -7.18
C SER A 175 -10.58 3.36 -7.77
N VAL A 176 -9.96 3.32 -8.94
CA VAL A 176 -9.59 4.48 -9.73
C VAL A 176 -10.51 4.56 -10.94
N ILE A 177 -11.13 5.71 -11.11
CA ILE A 177 -12.08 6.00 -12.19
C ILE A 177 -11.54 7.15 -13.01
N ALA A 178 -11.24 6.88 -14.28
CA ALA A 178 -10.84 7.89 -15.23
C ALA A 178 -12.07 8.59 -15.85
N GLN A 179 -11.87 9.81 -16.39
CA GLN A 179 -12.95 10.60 -17.00
C GLN A 179 -13.57 9.94 -18.24
N ASN A 180 -12.80 9.09 -18.93
CA ASN A 180 -13.27 8.31 -20.07
C ASN A 180 -14.13 7.10 -19.67
N GLY A 181 -14.35 6.87 -18.36
CA GLY A 181 -15.11 5.75 -17.82
C GLY A 181 -14.30 4.48 -17.59
N SER A 182 -13.00 4.45 -17.95
CA SER A 182 -12.11 3.34 -17.61
C SER A 182 -11.92 3.26 -16.09
N THR A 183 -11.95 2.04 -15.56
CA THR A 183 -11.75 1.80 -14.14
C THR A 183 -10.70 0.71 -13.92
N PHE A 184 -9.96 0.84 -12.83
CA PHE A 184 -9.08 -0.21 -12.34
C PHE A 184 -9.02 -0.16 -10.82
N GLN A 185 -8.52 -1.22 -10.20
CA GLN A 185 -8.43 -1.32 -8.74
C GLN A 185 -7.02 -1.70 -8.33
N PHE A 186 -6.62 -1.23 -7.16
CA PHE A 186 -5.38 -1.64 -6.52
C PHE A 186 -5.59 -1.74 -5.01
N MET A 187 -4.84 -2.62 -4.37
CA MET A 187 -4.87 -2.79 -2.92
C MET A 187 -3.79 -1.92 -2.31
N THR A 188 -4.13 -1.07 -1.34
CA THR A 188 -3.12 -0.45 -0.49
C THR A 188 -2.61 -1.48 0.51
N LEU A 189 -1.33 -1.40 0.82
CA LEU A 189 -0.70 -2.30 1.80
C LEU A 189 -0.28 -1.48 3.01
N HIS A 190 -0.38 -2.08 4.19
CA HIS A 190 0.29 -1.53 5.36
C HIS A 190 1.82 -1.67 5.19
N GLY A 191 2.54 -0.61 5.55
CA GLY A 191 3.98 -0.65 5.71
C GLY A 191 4.36 -1.13 7.11
N PHE A 192 5.65 -1.02 7.45
CA PHE A 192 6.11 -1.25 8.81
C PHE A 192 5.73 -0.04 9.67
N ASP A 193 4.81 -0.25 10.61
CA ASP A 193 4.39 0.79 11.57
C ASP A 193 5.42 1.08 12.66
N TYR A 194 6.48 0.27 12.72
CA TYR A 194 7.45 0.32 13.79
C TYR A 194 8.86 0.39 13.21
N ILE A 195 9.48 1.56 13.35
CA ILE A 195 10.87 1.82 13.02
C ILE A 195 11.64 1.81 14.33
N GLU A 196 12.19 0.66 14.70
CA GLU A 196 13.14 0.56 15.81
C GLU A 196 14.53 1.02 15.36
N PRO A 197 15.27 1.82 16.15
CA PRO A 197 16.67 2.16 15.88
C PRO A 197 17.63 0.98 16.11
#